data_AF-A0A931VYR3-F1
#
_entry.id   AF-A0A931VYR3-F1
#
_cell.length_a   1.000
_cell.length_b   1.000
_cell.length_c   1.000
_cell.angle_alpha   90.00
_cell.angle_beta   90.00
_cell.angle_gamma   90.00
#
_symmetry.space_group_name_H-M   'P 1'
#
loop_
_entity.id
_entity.type
_entity.pdbx_description
1 polymer ?
#
loop_
_entity_poly.entity_id
_entity_poly.type
_entity_poly.pdbx_seq_one_letter_code
_entity_poly.pdbx_strand_id
1 'polypeptide(L)'
;SAPELRIQAGGPDGSQTLVVGKKEDAGYFAMNSALDTVFTLDAGFITQFQKQPDDLRDKDLFSFSSFEVKRVEVEAPGGARVFEKKEENKWKQTAPAAKDVPTEKLESLLDHLRDLRAVSFPRGTNLDSFGLAKPAYRFKVQFGDKNEEQTVEAAKVGERVYARRSSDPVACEVSSTALEDIEKALKEL
;
A
#
# COMPACT_ATOMS: atom_id res chain seq x y z
N SER A 1 4.21 -20.80 31.82
CA SER A 1 4.53 -19.54 31.09
C SER A 1 3.46 -19.31 30.02
N ALA A 2 3.21 -18.06 29.63
CA ALA A 2 2.35 -17.79 28.47
C ALA A 2 3.04 -18.26 27.18
N PRO A 3 2.32 -18.90 26.23
CA PRO A 3 2.89 -19.33 24.97
C PRO A 3 3.25 -18.13 24.10
N GLU A 4 4.30 -18.28 23.28
CA GLU A 4 4.78 -17.24 22.38
C GLU A 4 3.95 -17.20 21.09
N LEU A 5 3.40 -18.33 20.65
CA LEU A 5 2.52 -18.43 19.49
C LEU A 5 1.52 -19.59 19.66
N ARG A 6 0.31 -19.42 19.13
CA ARG A 6 -0.68 -20.50 18.98
C ARG A 6 -1.08 -20.58 17.50
N ILE A 7 -0.92 -21.75 16.90
CA ILE A 7 -1.29 -22.02 15.52
C ILE A 7 -2.45 -23.02 15.53
N GLN A 8 -3.59 -22.67 14.93
CA GLN A 8 -4.71 -23.57 14.75
C GLN A 8 -4.85 -23.92 13.26
N ALA A 9 -4.79 -25.21 12.94
CA ALA A 9 -5.01 -25.72 11.60
C ALA A 9 -6.34 -26.50 11.58
N GLY A 10 -7.21 -26.18 10.62
CA GLY A 10 -8.50 -26.86 10.43
C GLY A 10 -8.51 -27.69 9.14
N GLY A 11 -9.07 -28.90 9.21
CA GLY A 11 -9.36 -29.75 8.07
C GLY A 11 -10.78 -30.36 8.17
N PRO A 12 -11.20 -31.13 7.15
CA PRO A 12 -12.54 -31.74 7.11
C PRO A 12 -12.87 -32.59 8.35
N ASP A 13 -11.84 -33.19 8.96
CA ASP A 13 -11.97 -34.09 10.10
C ASP A 13 -11.76 -33.41 11.48
N GLY A 14 -11.64 -32.06 11.51
CA GLY A 14 -11.52 -31.27 12.73
C GLY A 14 -10.34 -30.30 12.73
N SER A 15 -10.09 -29.66 13.88
CA SER A 15 -8.98 -28.70 14.05
C SER A 15 -7.93 -29.20 15.04
N GLN A 16 -6.66 -28.96 14.73
CA GLN A 16 -5.54 -29.20 15.63
C GLN A 16 -4.90 -27.87 16.05
N THR A 17 -4.49 -27.79 17.32
CA THR A 17 -3.80 -26.61 17.85
C THR A 17 -2.38 -26.97 18.27
N LEU A 18 -1.42 -26.25 17.70
CA LEU A 18 -0.02 -26.27 18.06
C LEU A 18 0.28 -25.07 18.97
N VAL A 19 0.81 -25.33 20.15
CA VAL A 19 1.19 -24.31 21.13
C VAL A 19 2.71 -24.20 21.15
N VAL A 20 3.24 -23.04 20.81
CA VAL A 20 4.68 -22.79 20.75
C VAL A 20 5.14 -22.04 22.00
N GLY A 21 6.12 -22.61 22.70
CA GLY A 21 6.79 -22.05 23.86
C GLY A 21 7.89 -21.07 23.49
N LYS A 22 8.72 -20.70 24.47
CA LYS A 22 9.81 -19.76 24.26
C LYS A 22 10.91 -20.35 23.38
N LYS A 23 11.62 -19.47 22.66
CA LYS A 23 12.89 -19.82 22.01
C LYS A 23 13.95 -20.22 23.04
N GLU A 24 14.60 -21.36 22.83
CA GLU A 24 15.83 -21.79 23.51
C GLU A 24 16.90 -22.15 22.46
N ASP A 25 18.13 -22.46 22.88
CA ASP A 25 19.30 -22.58 22.00
C ASP A 25 19.10 -23.50 20.78
N ALA A 26 18.26 -24.53 20.90
CA ALA A 26 17.97 -25.51 19.85
C ALA A 26 16.75 -25.16 18.94
N GLY A 27 16.03 -24.07 19.19
CA GLY A 27 14.82 -23.69 18.45
C GLY A 27 13.62 -23.38 19.36
N TYR A 28 12.41 -23.55 18.86
CA TYR A 28 11.18 -23.38 19.66
C TYR A 28 10.62 -24.74 20.05
N PHE A 29 10.26 -24.91 21.33
CA PHE A 29 9.48 -26.07 21.74
C PHE A 29 8.01 -25.87 21.38
N ALA A 30 7.37 -26.87 20.79
CA ALA A 30 5.96 -26.82 20.45
C ALA A 30 5.22 -28.08 20.88
N MET A 31 3.99 -27.94 21.34
CA MET A 31 3.15 -29.04 21.78
C MET A 31 1.91 -29.11 20.91
N ASN A 32 1.62 -30.27 20.32
CA ASN A 32 0.31 -30.53 19.74
C ASN A 32 -0.64 -30.91 20.87
N SER A 33 -1.63 -30.06 21.12
CA SER A 33 -2.63 -30.25 22.18
C SER A 33 -3.42 -31.56 22.09
N ALA A 34 -3.41 -32.24 20.95
CA ALA A 34 -4.08 -33.53 20.75
C ALA A 34 -3.20 -34.77 21.00
N LEU A 35 -1.87 -34.63 21.02
CA LEU A 35 -0.93 -35.76 21.04
C LEU A 35 -0.02 -35.78 22.28
N ASP A 36 -0.15 -34.80 23.17
CA ASP A 36 0.68 -34.60 24.39
C ASP A 36 2.20 -34.73 24.18
N THR A 37 2.66 -34.57 22.94
CA THR A 37 4.05 -34.73 22.53
C THR A 37 4.66 -33.36 22.23
N VAL A 38 5.89 -33.17 22.72
CA VAL A 38 6.69 -31.95 22.49
C VAL A 38 7.63 -32.16 21.30
N PHE A 39 7.60 -31.20 20.37
CA PHE A 39 8.44 -31.14 19.18
C PHE A 39 9.41 -29.95 19.30
N THR A 40 10.57 -30.07 18.68
CA THR A 40 11.45 -28.93 18.44
C THR A 40 11.18 -28.42 17.03
N LEU A 41 10.76 -27.16 16.93
CA LEU A 41 10.58 -26.46 15.66
C LEU A 41 11.81 -25.61 15.37
N ASP A 42 12.25 -25.69 14.12
CA ASP A 42 13.30 -24.81 13.61
C ASP A 42 12.86 -23.33 13.71
N ALA A 43 13.82 -22.46 14.04
CA ALA A 43 13.54 -21.04 14.20
C ALA A 43 13.08 -20.38 12.88
N GLY A 44 13.55 -20.86 11.73
CA GLY A 44 13.13 -20.40 10.40
C GLY A 44 11.69 -20.80 10.06
N PHE A 45 11.19 -21.91 10.58
CA PHE A 45 9.78 -22.30 10.43
C PHE A 45 8.86 -21.38 11.23
N ILE A 46 9.24 -21.03 12.48
CA ILE A 46 8.44 -20.13 13.32
C ILE A 46 8.40 -18.71 12.77
N THR A 47 9.51 -18.18 12.24
CA THR A 47 9.53 -16.84 11.65
C THR A 47 8.62 -16.70 10.41
N GLN A 48 8.31 -17.81 9.71
CA GLN A 48 7.33 -17.80 8.62
C GLN A 48 5.90 -17.51 9.11
N PHE A 49 5.54 -17.95 10.33
CA PHE A 49 4.26 -17.65 10.97
C PHE A 49 4.27 -16.35 11.77
N GLN A 50 5.45 -15.75 11.98
CA GLN A 50 5.59 -14.40 12.52
C GLN A 50 5.44 -13.31 11.45
N LYS A 51 5.24 -13.66 10.17
CA LYS A 51 4.80 -12.71 9.16
C LYS A 51 3.52 -12.05 9.66
N GLN A 52 3.57 -10.73 9.87
CA GLN A 52 2.40 -10.01 10.35
C GLN A 52 1.32 -10.08 9.25
N PRO A 53 0.02 -10.04 9.59
CA PRO A 53 -1.04 -9.95 8.58
C PRO A 53 -0.79 -8.85 7.53
N ASP A 54 -0.09 -7.80 7.97
CA ASP A 54 0.42 -6.68 7.19
C ASP A 54 1.37 -7.11 6.04
N ASP A 55 2.15 -8.17 6.20
CA ASP A 55 3.05 -8.71 5.17
C ASP A 55 2.30 -9.46 4.05
N LEU A 56 1.04 -9.84 4.30
CA LEU A 56 0.17 -10.49 3.33
C LEU A 56 -0.74 -9.49 2.60
N ARG A 57 -0.81 -8.24 3.05
CA ARG A 57 -1.60 -7.21 2.39
C ARG A 57 -0.91 -6.76 1.11
N ASP A 58 -1.73 -6.49 0.10
CA ASP A 58 -1.31 -5.80 -1.10
C ASP A 58 -0.73 -4.43 -0.73
N LYS A 59 0.52 -4.18 -1.13
CA LYS A 59 1.23 -2.93 -0.86
C LYS A 59 1.06 -1.92 -1.98
N ASP A 60 0.51 -2.35 -3.12
CA ASP A 60 0.33 -1.50 -4.29
C ASP A 60 -0.93 -0.65 -4.12
N LEU A 61 -0.77 0.67 -4.17
CA LEU A 61 -1.89 1.60 -4.10
C LEU A 61 -2.52 1.84 -5.47
N PHE A 62 -1.74 1.65 -6.53
CA PHE A 62 -2.17 1.65 -7.91
C PHE A 62 -1.75 0.37 -8.61
N SER A 63 -2.56 -0.09 -9.56
CA SER A 63 -2.28 -1.31 -10.34
C SER A 63 -2.27 -1.07 -11.85
N PHE A 64 -2.20 0.20 -12.27
CA PHE A 64 -2.14 0.55 -13.69
C PHE A 64 -0.75 0.32 -14.29
N SER A 65 -0.71 0.11 -15.60
CA SER A 65 0.50 0.29 -16.41
C SER A 65 0.52 1.71 -16.99
N SER A 66 1.64 2.44 -16.89
CA SER A 66 1.75 3.85 -17.35
C SER A 66 1.30 4.01 -18.82
N PHE A 67 1.58 3.01 -19.66
CA PHE A 67 1.19 2.99 -21.08
C PHE A 67 -0.33 2.98 -21.30
N GLU A 68 -1.09 2.37 -20.39
CA GLU A 68 -2.55 2.23 -20.45
C GLU A 68 -3.28 3.40 -19.82
N VAL A 69 -2.57 4.34 -19.17
CA VAL A 69 -3.18 5.51 -18.55
C VAL A 69 -3.70 6.46 -19.60
N LYS A 70 -4.93 6.92 -19.40
CA LYS A 70 -5.64 7.84 -20.29
C LYS A 70 -5.84 9.22 -19.65
N ARG A 71 -5.99 9.27 -18.32
CA ARG A 71 -6.26 10.50 -17.59
C ARG A 71 -5.69 10.43 -16.16
N VAL A 72 -5.15 11.55 -15.71
CA VAL A 72 -4.67 11.73 -14.33
C VAL A 72 -5.26 13.03 -13.79
N GLU A 73 -5.89 12.96 -12.62
CA GLU A 73 -6.32 14.13 -11.85
C GLU A 73 -5.52 14.18 -10.56
N VAL A 74 -4.99 15.35 -10.25
CA VAL A 74 -4.16 15.58 -9.08
C VAL A 74 -4.73 16.76 -8.32
N GLU A 75 -5.11 16.54 -7.06
CA GLU A 75 -5.31 17.59 -6.08
C GLU A 75 -4.15 17.54 -5.10
N ALA A 76 -3.46 18.65 -4.93
CA ALA A 76 -2.32 18.79 -4.03
C ALA A 76 -2.25 20.23 -3.50
N PRO A 77 -1.40 20.56 -2.51
CA PRO A 77 -1.28 21.93 -1.99
C PRO A 77 -0.95 23.00 -3.06
N GLY A 78 -0.37 22.60 -4.19
CA GLY A 78 -0.10 23.49 -5.35
C GLY A 78 -1.29 23.74 -6.28
N GLY A 79 -2.49 23.21 -5.95
CA GLY A 79 -3.71 23.33 -6.74
C GLY A 79 -4.07 22.05 -7.51
N ALA A 80 -5.30 22.02 -8.03
CA ALA A 80 -5.80 20.91 -8.82
C ALA A 80 -5.33 20.99 -10.28
N ARG A 81 -4.92 19.85 -10.85
CA ARG A 81 -4.53 19.71 -12.25
C ARG A 81 -5.14 18.46 -12.85
N VAL A 82 -5.46 18.53 -14.15
CA VAL A 82 -5.97 17.40 -14.92
C VAL A 82 -5.11 17.23 -16.15
N PHE A 83 -4.69 15.99 -16.40
CA PHE A 83 -3.90 15.59 -17.56
C PHE A 83 -4.65 14.51 -18.33
N GLU A 84 -4.65 14.62 -19.66
CA GLU A 84 -5.29 13.66 -20.55
C GLU A 84 -4.33 13.28 -21.67
N LYS A 85 -4.27 11.98 -21.96
CA LYS A 85 -3.53 11.45 -23.09
C LYS A 85 -4.35 11.71 -24.36
N LYS A 86 -3.73 12.37 -25.33
CA LYS A 86 -4.30 12.68 -26.64
C LYS A 86 -3.72 11.75 -27.69
N GLU A 87 -4.05 12.03 -28.95
CA GLU A 87 -3.52 11.33 -30.11
C GLU A 87 -1.99 11.31 -30.11
N GLU A 88 -1.42 10.32 -30.79
CA GLU A 88 0.05 10.13 -30.90
C GLU A 88 0.77 9.99 -29.55
N ASN A 89 0.07 9.57 -28.49
CA ASN A 89 0.61 9.45 -27.12
C ASN A 89 1.14 10.78 -26.53
N LYS A 90 0.60 11.93 -26.97
CA LYS A 90 0.94 13.23 -26.40
C LYS A 90 0.07 13.55 -25.19
N TRP A 91 0.68 14.11 -24.16
CA TRP A 91 -0.04 14.52 -22.97
C TRP A 91 -0.40 16.00 -23.01
N LYS A 92 -1.61 16.32 -22.55
CA LYS A 92 -2.06 17.71 -22.34
C LYS A 92 -2.60 17.88 -20.94
N GLN A 93 -2.25 19.00 -20.31
CA GLN A 93 -3.01 19.49 -19.18
C GLN A 93 -4.32 20.09 -19.71
N THR A 94 -5.46 19.70 -19.16
CA THR A 94 -6.78 20.25 -19.55
C THR A 94 -7.37 21.16 -18.47
N ALA A 95 -6.89 21.09 -17.23
CA ALA A 95 -7.22 22.02 -16.14
C ALA A 95 -5.99 22.29 -15.26
N PRO A 96 -5.84 23.50 -14.67
CA PRO A 96 -6.79 24.63 -14.71
C PRO A 96 -6.74 25.43 -16.02
N ALA A 97 -5.70 25.23 -16.83
CA ALA A 97 -5.56 25.82 -18.16
C ALA A 97 -5.00 24.78 -19.13
N ALA A 98 -5.42 24.87 -20.39
CA ALA A 98 -4.96 23.99 -21.44
C ALA A 98 -3.49 24.29 -21.80
N LYS A 99 -2.60 23.30 -21.66
CA LYS A 99 -1.20 23.40 -22.13
C LYS A 99 -0.67 22.04 -22.56
N ASP A 100 0.27 22.05 -23.50
CA ASP A 100 1.04 20.86 -23.81
C ASP A 100 1.97 20.55 -22.64
N VAL A 101 2.11 19.25 -22.36
CA VAL A 101 2.95 18.75 -21.28
C VAL A 101 4.00 17.83 -21.90
N PRO A 102 5.29 17.99 -21.56
CA PRO A 102 6.31 17.09 -22.06
C PRO A 102 6.01 15.66 -21.60
N THR A 103 5.86 14.74 -22.55
CA THR A 103 5.43 13.36 -22.28
C THR A 103 6.34 12.69 -21.27
N GLU A 104 7.65 12.87 -21.39
CA GLU A 104 8.66 12.31 -20.48
C GLU A 104 8.45 12.73 -19.02
N LYS A 105 8.01 13.97 -18.78
CA LYS A 105 7.75 14.45 -17.42
C LYS A 105 6.47 13.88 -16.83
N LEU A 106 5.44 13.70 -17.66
CA LEU A 106 4.21 13.09 -17.16
C LEU A 106 4.38 11.58 -16.95
N GLU A 107 5.10 10.88 -17.82
CA GLU A 107 5.43 9.47 -17.60
C GLU A 107 6.27 9.30 -16.32
N SER A 108 7.20 10.21 -16.02
CA SER A 108 7.92 10.23 -14.73
C SER A 108 6.97 10.41 -13.54
N LEU A 109 5.96 11.29 -13.62
CA LEU A 109 4.92 11.39 -12.59
C LEU A 109 4.15 10.08 -12.43
N LEU A 110 3.77 9.42 -13.53
CA LEU A 110 3.06 8.14 -13.52
C LEU A 110 3.88 7.04 -12.85
N ASP A 111 5.19 6.99 -13.13
CA ASP A 111 6.10 6.05 -12.49
C ASP A 111 6.18 6.28 -10.98
N HIS A 112 6.31 7.54 -10.53
CA HIS A 112 6.28 7.86 -9.10
C HIS A 112 4.94 7.52 -8.43
N LEU A 113 3.82 7.70 -9.12
CA LEU A 113 2.50 7.30 -8.61
C LEU A 113 2.39 5.78 -8.48
N ARG A 114 2.90 5.02 -9.46
CA ARG A 114 2.92 3.56 -9.41
C ARG A 114 3.84 3.04 -8.30
N ASP A 115 4.95 3.72 -8.08
CA ASP A 115 5.94 3.35 -7.06
C ASP A 115 5.53 3.81 -5.64
N LEU A 116 4.41 4.55 -5.51
CA LEU A 116 3.79 4.88 -4.23
C LEU A 116 3.15 3.65 -3.60
N ARG A 117 3.88 3.02 -2.68
CA ARG A 117 3.52 1.73 -2.06
C ARG A 117 3.50 1.82 -0.54
N ALA A 118 2.65 0.99 0.07
CA ALA A 118 2.58 0.84 1.51
C ALA A 118 3.90 0.29 2.08
N VAL A 119 4.45 0.96 3.09
CA VAL A 119 5.61 0.47 3.87
C VAL A 119 5.17 -0.26 5.14
N SER A 120 4.05 0.16 5.74
CA SER A 120 3.44 -0.50 6.91
C SER A 120 1.95 -0.17 7.00
N PHE A 121 1.22 -0.88 7.86
CA PHE A 121 -0.20 -0.64 8.10
C PHE A 121 -0.41 -0.30 9.59
N PRO A 122 -0.63 0.97 9.94
CA PRO A 122 -0.82 1.36 11.33
C PRO A 122 -2.06 0.71 11.95
N ARG A 123 -1.99 0.41 13.25
CA ARG A 123 -3.16 -0.05 14.00
C ARG A 123 -4.12 1.12 14.21
N GLY A 124 -5.35 0.96 13.72
CA GLY A 124 -6.42 1.94 13.87
C GLY A 124 -7.14 2.21 12.55
N THR A 125 -8.41 2.58 12.64
CA THR A 125 -9.27 2.85 11.49
C THR A 125 -9.74 4.30 11.42
N ASN A 126 -9.31 5.14 12.36
CA ASN A 126 -9.72 6.54 12.43
C ASN A 126 -8.96 7.39 11.39
N LEU A 127 -9.64 7.77 10.32
CA LEU A 127 -9.06 8.55 9.23
C LEU A 127 -8.56 9.94 9.68
N ASP A 128 -9.20 10.58 10.65
CA ASP A 128 -8.75 11.88 11.18
C ASP A 128 -7.36 11.79 11.81
N SER A 129 -7.07 10.70 12.53
CA SER A 129 -5.75 10.47 13.14
C SER A 129 -4.62 10.33 12.11
N PHE A 130 -4.97 10.00 10.87
CA PHE A 130 -4.05 9.87 9.75
C PHE A 130 -4.09 11.09 8.80
N GLY A 131 -4.90 12.12 9.11
CA GLY A 131 -5.13 13.27 8.23
C GLY A 131 -5.93 12.93 6.96
N LEU A 132 -6.50 11.74 6.87
CA LEU A 132 -7.22 11.22 5.70
C LEU A 132 -8.72 11.53 5.70
N ALA A 133 -9.26 12.14 6.77
CA ALA A 133 -10.62 12.68 6.76
C ALA A 133 -10.76 13.91 5.84
N LYS A 134 -9.66 14.67 5.69
CA LYS A 134 -9.52 15.79 4.75
C LYS A 134 -8.13 15.71 4.13
N PRO A 135 -7.90 14.76 3.21
CA PRO A 135 -6.57 14.49 2.68
C PRO A 135 -6.06 15.70 1.90
N ALA A 136 -4.78 16.03 2.08
CA ALA A 136 -4.12 17.12 1.36
C ALA A 136 -3.78 16.75 -0.09
N TYR A 137 -3.75 15.45 -0.39
CA TYR A 137 -3.45 14.92 -1.71
C TYR A 137 -4.53 13.93 -2.16
N ARG A 138 -4.94 14.05 -3.42
CA ARG A 138 -5.80 13.09 -4.10
C ARG A 138 -5.26 12.87 -5.50
N PHE A 139 -4.92 11.63 -5.82
CA PHE A 139 -4.44 11.21 -7.12
C PHE A 139 -5.47 10.25 -7.71
N LYS A 140 -6.11 10.63 -8.81
CA LYS A 140 -7.06 9.79 -9.53
C LYS A 140 -6.50 9.46 -10.90
N VAL A 141 -6.47 8.17 -11.22
CA VAL A 141 -5.93 7.66 -12.48
C VAL A 141 -6.99 6.84 -13.19
N GLN A 142 -7.22 7.14 -14.46
CA GLN A 142 -8.08 6.38 -15.36
C GLN A 142 -7.22 5.65 -16.40
N PHE A 143 -7.40 4.34 -16.54
CA PHE A 143 -6.54 3.50 -17.37
C PHE A 143 -7.27 2.29 -17.98
N GLY A 144 -6.61 1.62 -18.92
CA GLY A 144 -7.08 0.40 -19.56
C GLY A 144 -8.27 0.61 -20.49
N ASP A 145 -8.62 -0.42 -21.26
CA ASP A 145 -9.68 -0.33 -22.28
C ASP A 145 -11.06 -0.05 -21.68
N LYS A 146 -11.30 -0.52 -20.46
CA LYS A 146 -12.55 -0.34 -19.73
C LYS A 146 -12.64 0.98 -18.96
N ASN A 147 -11.62 1.84 -19.06
CA ASN A 147 -11.54 3.12 -18.34
C ASN A 147 -11.70 2.91 -16.82
N GLU A 148 -10.97 1.93 -16.27
CA GLU A 148 -10.92 1.68 -14.84
C GLU A 148 -10.39 2.91 -14.11
N GLU A 149 -10.93 3.21 -12.92
CA GLU A 149 -10.52 4.35 -12.11
C GLU A 149 -9.98 3.89 -10.76
N GLN A 150 -8.80 4.37 -10.41
CA GLN A 150 -8.22 4.21 -9.08
C GLN A 150 -7.96 5.58 -8.48
N THR A 151 -8.29 5.74 -7.20
CA THR A 151 -8.03 6.98 -6.47
C THR A 151 -7.26 6.65 -5.19
N VAL A 152 -6.15 7.35 -5.00
CA VAL A 152 -5.34 7.30 -3.79
C VAL A 152 -5.40 8.65 -3.11
N GLU A 153 -5.70 8.63 -1.82
CA GLU A 153 -5.72 9.79 -0.94
C GLU A 153 -4.50 9.73 -0.02
N ALA A 154 -3.82 10.85 0.19
CA ALA A 154 -2.68 10.91 1.09
C ALA A 154 -2.66 12.19 1.94
N ALA A 155 -1.99 12.11 3.08
CA ALA A 155 -1.79 13.21 4.01
C ALA A 155 -0.46 13.08 4.76
N LYS A 156 0.13 14.23 5.10
CA LYS A 156 1.31 14.32 5.98
C LYS A 156 0.84 14.59 7.41
N VAL A 157 1.30 13.79 8.37
CA VAL A 157 1.04 13.97 9.81
C VAL A 157 2.36 13.89 10.57
N GLY A 158 2.87 15.05 10.99
CA GLY A 158 4.25 15.15 11.48
C GLY A 158 5.24 14.77 10.37
N GLU A 159 6.16 13.85 10.67
CA GLU A 159 7.15 13.33 9.71
C GLU A 159 6.63 12.13 8.88
N ARG A 160 5.43 11.63 9.18
CA ARG A 160 4.87 10.45 8.53
C ARG A 160 3.91 10.82 7.41
N VAL A 161 3.85 9.96 6.41
CA VAL A 161 2.89 10.05 5.32
C VAL A 161 1.96 8.87 5.38
N TYR A 162 0.66 9.17 5.42
CA TYR A 162 -0.38 8.17 5.37
C TYR A 162 -1.11 8.26 4.04
N ALA A 163 -1.48 7.10 3.49
CA ALA A 163 -2.25 6.99 2.28
C ALA A 163 -3.32 5.90 2.38
N ARG A 164 -4.30 5.93 1.49
CA ARG A 164 -5.26 4.85 1.27
C ARG A 164 -5.81 4.90 -0.14
N ARG A 165 -6.29 3.76 -0.64
CA ARG A 165 -7.19 3.76 -1.80
C ARG A 165 -8.56 4.29 -1.35
N SER A 166 -9.24 5.12 -2.13
CA SER A 166 -10.56 5.65 -1.72
C SER A 166 -11.61 4.56 -1.52
N SER A 167 -11.48 3.45 -2.24
CA SER A 167 -12.30 2.23 -2.14
C SER A 167 -11.97 1.34 -0.93
N ASP A 168 -10.89 1.64 -0.22
CA ASP A 168 -10.40 0.87 0.93
C ASP A 168 -10.28 1.79 2.16
N PRO A 169 -10.98 1.51 3.27
CA PRO A 169 -10.85 2.32 4.47
C PRO A 169 -9.52 2.12 5.20
N VAL A 170 -8.71 1.11 4.83
CA VAL A 170 -7.45 0.82 5.50
C VAL A 170 -6.38 1.83 5.10
N ALA A 171 -5.94 2.63 6.07
CA ALA A 171 -4.78 3.49 5.92
C ALA A 171 -3.49 2.67 5.95
N CYS A 172 -2.51 3.07 5.15
CA CYS A 172 -1.14 2.60 5.20
C CYS A 172 -0.19 3.78 5.41
N GLU A 173 0.98 3.50 5.96
CA GLU A 173 2.11 4.42 5.89
C GLU A 173 2.82 4.23 4.55
N VAL A 174 3.28 5.32 3.94
CA VAL A 174 4.10 5.32 2.72
C VAL A 174 5.38 6.10 2.96
N SER A 175 6.38 5.90 2.10
CA SER A 175 7.64 6.66 2.18
C SER A 175 7.39 8.16 2.01
N SER A 176 7.96 8.98 2.91
CA SER A 176 7.94 10.43 2.76
C SER A 176 8.64 10.87 1.47
N THR A 177 9.77 10.24 1.14
CA THR A 177 10.52 10.47 -0.10
C THR A 177 9.68 10.18 -1.33
N ALA A 178 8.85 9.12 -1.32
CA ALA A 178 7.98 8.83 -2.46
C ALA A 178 6.97 9.96 -2.71
N LEU A 179 6.39 10.55 -1.65
CA LEU A 179 5.50 11.69 -1.80
C LEU A 179 6.27 12.96 -2.23
N GLU A 180 7.48 13.17 -1.73
CA GLU A 180 8.36 14.28 -2.14
C GLU A 180 8.75 14.21 -3.62
N ASP A 181 9.03 13.02 -4.13
CA ASP A 181 9.34 12.79 -5.55
C ASP A 181 8.12 13.09 -6.44
N ILE A 182 6.91 12.69 -6.01
CA ILE A 182 5.66 13.09 -6.68
C ILE A 182 5.50 14.61 -6.67
N GLU A 183 5.73 15.27 -5.52
CA GLU A 183 5.65 16.73 -5.42
C GLU A 183 6.67 17.43 -6.33
N LYS A 184 7.87 16.88 -6.48
CA LYS A 184 8.90 17.38 -7.37
C LYS A 184 8.50 17.20 -8.83
N ALA A 185 8.06 16.00 -9.23
CA ALA A 185 7.57 15.74 -10.58
C ALA A 185 6.43 16.69 -10.96
N LEU A 186 5.50 16.96 -10.04
CA LEU A 186 4.41 17.93 -10.26
C LEU A 186 4.90 19.37 -10.49
N LYS A 187 6.00 19.78 -9.84
CA LYS A 187 6.59 21.12 -10.04
C LYS A 187 7.28 21.26 -11.40
N GLU A 188 7.74 20.15 -11.97
CA GLU A 188 8.43 20.14 -13.25
C GLU A 188 7.46 20.19 -14.46
N LEU A 189 6.15 19.95 -14.23
CA LEU A 189 5.05 20.01 -15.21
C LEU A 189 4.49 21.43 -15.42
#